data_AF-A0A356ZCA2-F1
#
_entry.id   AF-A0A356ZCA2-F1
#
_cell.length_a   1.000
_cell.length_b   1.000
_cell.length_c   1.000
_cell.angle_alpha   90.00
_cell.angle_beta   90.00
_cell.angle_gamma   90.00
#
_symmetry.space_group_name_H-M   'P 1'
#
loop_
_entity.id
_entity.type
_entity.pdbx_description
1 polymer ?
#
loop_
_entity_poly.entity_id
_entity_poly.type
_entity_poly.pdbx_seq_one_letter_code
_entity_poly.pdbx_strand_id
1 'polypeptide(L)' 'ERSVAGYKEIEFEVMRDANDNCITICSMENIDPVGIHTGDSIVVV' A
#
# COMPACT_ATOMS: atom_id res chain seq x y z
N GLU A 1 -9.99 16.03 -5.04
CA GLU A 1 -10.38 14.97 -4.09
C GLU A 1 -10.39 15.54 -2.68
N ARG A 2 -11.11 14.94 -1.72
CA ARG A 2 -11.03 15.38 -0.31
C ARG A 2 -9.70 14.88 0.27
N SER A 3 -9.03 15.72 1.06
CA SER A 3 -7.75 15.33 1.69
C SER A 3 -7.95 14.18 2.67
N VAL A 4 -7.11 13.16 2.55
CA VAL A 4 -6.95 12.04 3.49
C VAL A 4 -5.58 12.09 4.18
N ALA A 5 -4.92 13.24 4.15
CA ALA A 5 -3.61 13.41 4.77
C ALA A 5 -3.67 13.05 6.27
N GLY A 6 -2.65 12.36 6.77
CA GLY A 6 -2.61 11.87 8.15
C GLY A 6 -3.22 10.49 8.35
N TYR A 7 -3.81 9.88 7.32
CA TYR A 7 -4.36 8.52 7.41
C TYR A 7 -3.24 7.49 7.33
N LYS A 8 -3.51 6.26 7.80
CA LYS A 8 -2.59 5.14 7.65
C LYS A 8 -2.56 4.70 6.18
N GLU A 9 -1.35 4.56 5.63
CA GLU A 9 -1.13 4.13 4.25
C GLU A 9 -0.68 2.66 4.25
N ILE A 10 -1.37 1.84 3.44
CA ILE A 10 -1.12 0.40 3.34
C ILE A 10 -1.12 0.04 1.86
N GLU A 11 -0.03 -0.57 1.41
CA GLU A 11 0.16 -1.03 0.03
C GLU A 11 0.10 -2.56 -0.02
N PHE A 12 -0.42 -3.11 -1.13
CA PHE A 12 -0.52 -4.55 -1.33
C PHE A 12 0.06 -4.93 -2.68
N GLU A 13 0.94 -5.92 -2.70
CA GLU A 13 1.35 -6.57 -3.94
C GLU A 13 0.38 -7.68 -4.27
N VAL A 14 -0.27 -7.57 -5.43
CA VAL A 14 -1.32 -8.50 -5.86
C VAL A 14 -0.87 -9.19 -7.14
N MET A 15 -1.04 -10.51 -7.19
CA MET A 15 -0.91 -11.31 -8.41
C MET A 15 -2.28 -11.83 -8.84
N ARG A 16 -2.56 -11.71 -10.15
CA ARG A 16 -3.76 -12.28 -10.78
C ARG A 16 -3.36 -13.12 -11.98
N ASP A 17 -3.89 -14.33 -12.06
CA ASP A 17 -3.63 -15.26 -13.17
C ASP A 17 -4.73 -15.24 -14.24
N ALA A 18 -4.51 -16.00 -15.33
CA ALA A 18 -5.44 -16.10 -16.45
C ALA A 18 -6.74 -16.87 -16.13
N ASN A 19 -6.77 -17.61 -15.02
CA ASN A 19 -7.94 -18.33 -14.52
C ASN A 19 -8.76 -17.50 -13.52
N ASP A 20 -8.45 -16.20 -13.41
CA ASP A 20 -9.07 -15.28 -12.47
C ASP A 20 -8.78 -15.55 -10.99
N ASN A 21 -7.74 -16.32 -10.68
CA ASN A 21 -7.25 -16.41 -9.30
C ASN A 21 -6.53 -15.12 -8.96
N CYS A 22 -6.84 -14.53 -7.80
CA CYS A 22 -6.24 -13.30 -7.31
C CYS A 22 -5.74 -13.51 -5.88
N ILE A 23 -4.46 -13.23 -5.64
CA ILE A 23 -3.83 -13.39 -4.33
C ILE A 23 -3.00 -12.15 -3.97
N THR A 24 -2.99 -11.82 -2.68
CA THR A 24 -2.08 -10.82 -2.10
C THR A 24 -0.82 -11.53 -1.65
N ILE A 25 0.33 -11.09 -2.16
CA ILE A 25 1.64 -11.68 -1.88
C ILE A 25 2.30 -11.02 -0.69
N CYS A 26 2.13 -9.71 -0.58
CA CYS A 26 2.80 -8.88 0.38
C CYS A 26 1.86 -7.76 0.84
N SER A 27 1.97 -7.36 2.10
CA SER A 27 1.32 -6.18 2.66
C SER A 27 2.38 -5.28 3.26
N MET A 28 2.39 -4.02 2.84
CA MET A 28 3.35 -3.02 3.30
C MET A 28 2.61 -1.93 4.07
N GLU A 29 3.10 -1.61 5.26
CA GLU A 29 2.56 -0.55 6.10
C GLU A 29 3.58 0.59 6.17
N ASN A 30 3.15 1.79 5.75
CA ASN A 30 3.99 2.97 5.91
C ASN A 30 3.90 3.45 7.35
N ILE A 31 5.05 3.66 7.98
CA ILE A 31 5.14 4.31 9.29
C ILE A 31 4.71 5.78 9.16
N ASP A 32 5.12 6.40 8.06
CA ASP A 32 4.72 7.76 7.71
C ASP A 32 3.27 7.77 7.19
N PRO A 33 2.44 8.73 7.64
CA PRO A 33 1.05 8.79 7.21
C PRO A 33 0.91 9.34 5.78
N VAL A 34 -0.25 9.10 5.18
CA VAL A 34 -0.62 9.63 3.85
C VAL A 34 -0.31 11.13 3.77
N GLY A 35 0.40 11.52 2.72
CA GLY A 35 0.88 12.89 2.51
C GLY A 35 2.39 12.98 2.27
N ILE A 36 3.13 11.90 2.57
CA ILE A 36 4.52 11.67 2.16
C ILE A 36 4.49 10.60 1.07
N HIS A 37 5.36 10.71 0.05
CA HIS A 37 5.39 9.72 -1.03
C HIS A 37 5.85 8.36 -0.47
N THR A 38 5.26 7.25 -0.92
CA THR A 38 5.55 5.92 -0.36
C THR A 38 7.02 5.52 -0.54
N GLY A 39 7.63 5.89 -1.66
CA GLY A 39 9.08 5.72 -1.88
C GLY A 39 10.00 6.59 -1.01
N ASP A 40 9.47 7.62 -0.34
CA ASP A 40 10.18 8.46 0.63
C ASP A 40 9.83 8.09 2.09
N SER A 41 8.88 7.16 2.30
CA SER A 41 8.39 6.75 3.61
C SER A 41 9.20 5.59 4.17
N ILE A 42 9.28 5.47 5.49
CA ILE A 42 9.76 4.24 6.12
C ILE A 42 8.65 3.20 6.06
N VAL A 43 8.92 2.09 5.39
CA VAL A 43 7.95 1.01 5.15
C VAL A 43 8.33 -0.23 5.95
N VAL A 44 7.34 -0.86 6.57
CA VAL A 44 7.46 -2.21 7.12
C VAL A 44 6.69 -3.19 6.23
N VAL A 45 7.32 -4.34 5.97
CA VAL A 45 6.88 -5.38 5.02
C VAL A 45 6.54 -6.66 5.78
#